data_AF-A0A7V9FMC6-F1
#
_entry.id   AF-A0A7V9FMC6-F1
#
_cell.length_a   1.000
_cell.length_b   1.000
_cell.length_c   1.000
_cell.angle_alpha   90.00
_cell.angle_beta   90.00
_cell.angle_gamma   90.00
#
_symmetry.space_group_name_H-M   'P 1'
#
loop_
_entity.id
_entity.type
_entity.pdbx_description
1 polymer ?
#
loop_
_entity_poly.entity_id
_entity_poly.type
_entity_poly.pdbx_seq_one_letter_code
_entity_poly.pdbx_strand_id
1 'polypeptide(L)' 'LELLPELPLTENGKVRKQVLRERGVGATTWDREAAGYVIAR' A
#
# COMPACT_ATOMS: atom_id res chain seq x y z
N LEU A 1 10.59 -3.09 -6.08
CA LEU A 1 9.57 -3.63 -5.16
C LEU A 1 9.77 -2.95 -3.81
N GLU A 2 8.72 -2.39 -3.20
CA GLU A 2 8.84 -1.81 -1.87
C GLU A 2 8.65 -2.90 -0.82
N LEU A 3 9.75 -3.31 -0.17
CA LEU A 3 9.75 -4.36 0.85
C LEU A 3 9.97 -3.76 2.23
N LEU A 4 9.35 -4.37 3.24
CA LEU A 4 9.55 -4.06 4.64
C LEU A 4 10.21 -5.25 5.34
N PRO A 5 11.22 -5.02 6.19
CA PRO A 5 11.82 -6.09 6.98
C PRO A 5 10.85 -6.62 8.05
N GLU A 6 9.89 -5.81 8.48
CA GLU A 6 8.87 -6.18 9.46
C GLU A 6 7.55 -5.43 9.24
N LEU A 7 6.44 -5.98 9.73
CA LEU A 7 5.15 -5.32 9.69
C LEU A 7 5.01 -4.35 10.85
N PRO A 8 4.42 -3.15 10.65
CA PRO A 8 4.09 -2.27 11.75
C PRO A 8 2.95 -2.89 12.55
N LEU A 9 3.23 -3.32 13.78
CA LEU A 9 2.25 -3.95 14.68
C LEU A 9 1.85 -3.01 15.81
N THR A 10 0.62 -3.12 16.30
CA THR A 10 0.18 -2.54 17.58
C THR A 10 0.84 -3.26 18.76
N GLU A 11 0.68 -2.71 19.96
CA GLU A 11 1.14 -3.36 21.20
C GLU A 11 0.60 -4.79 21.35
N ASN A 12 -0.63 -5.05 20.90
CA ASN A 12 -1.24 -6.38 20.89
C ASN A 12 -1.02 -7.14 19.56
N GLY A 13 0.00 -6.79 18.77
CA GLY A 13 0.41 -7.55 17.58
C GLY A 13 -0.45 -7.37 16.33
N LYS A 14 -1.43 -6.45 16.31
CA LYS A 14 -2.28 -6.23 15.12
C LYS A 14 -1.57 -5.36 14.09
N VAL A 15 -1.70 -5.69 12.81
CA VAL A 15 -1.10 -4.87 11.72
C VAL A 15 -1.73 -3.48 11.66
N ARG A 16 -0.91 -2.44 11.69
CA ARG A 16 -1.31 -1.04 11.51
C ARG A 16 -1.40 -0.69 10.03
N LYS A 17 -2.53 -1.05 9.41
CA LYS A 17 -2.77 -0.82 7.97
C LYS A 17 -2.70 0.65 7.56
N GLN A 18 -2.97 1.60 8.46
CA GLN A 18 -2.86 3.03 8.16
C GLN A 18 -1.43 3.41 7.75
N VAL A 19 -0.44 3.03 8.55
CA VAL A 19 0.99 3.27 8.26
C VAL A 19 1.39 2.66 6.91
N LEU A 20 0.92 1.44 6.64
CA LEU A 20 1.18 0.77 5.36
C LEU A 20 0.55 1.50 4.17
N ARG A 21 -0.65 2.09 4.33
CA ARG A 21 -1.30 2.86 3.26
C ARG A 21 -0.62 4.20 3.02
N GLU A 22 -0.27 4.93 4.08
CA GLU A 22 0.47 6.19 3.97
C GLU A 22 1.80 6.00 3.25
N ARG A 23 2.52 4.90 3.55
CA ARG A 23 3.77 4.56 2.87
C ARG A 23 3.54 4.05 1.44
N GLY A 24 2.57 3.17 1.25
CA GLY A 24 2.34 2.45 -0.01
C GLY A 24 1.58 3.25 -1.08
N VAL A 25 1.14 4.47 -0.78
CA VAL A 25 0.59 5.42 -1.75
C VAL A 25 1.65 6.48 -2.06
N GLY A 26 2.36 6.30 -3.16
CA GLY A 26 3.47 7.14 -3.60
C GLY A 26 3.84 6.91 -5.06
N ALA A 27 4.96 7.48 -5.50
CA ALA A 27 5.35 7.50 -6.92
C ALA A 27 5.60 6.12 -7.55
N THR A 28 5.82 5.08 -6.74
CA THR A 28 6.04 3.70 -7.22
C THR A 28 4.82 2.81 -7.06
N THR A 29 3.71 3.35 -6.54
CA THR A 29 2.45 2.63 -6.43
C THR A 29 1.93 2.29 -7.82
N TRP A 30 1.33 1.10 -7.94
CA TRP A 30 0.72 0.70 -9.21
C TRP A 30 -0.41 1.65 -9.58
N ASP A 31 -0.28 2.25 -10.75
CA ASP A 31 -1.29 3.12 -11.34
C ASP A 31 -2.13 2.33 -12.34
N ARG A 32 -3.42 2.19 -12.03
CA ARG A 32 -4.38 1.48 -12.86
C ARG A 32 -4.61 2.16 -14.21
N GLU A 33 -4.57 3.49 -14.26
CA GLU A 33 -4.83 4.26 -15.49
C GLU A 33 -3.62 4.17 -16.41
N ALA A 34 -2.40 4.30 -15.88
CA ALA A 34 -1.17 4.06 -16.62
C ALA A 34 -1.07 2.62 -17.16
N ALA A 35 -1.66 1.65 -16.44
CA ALA A 35 -1.76 0.26 -16.87
C ALA A 35 -2.90 0.00 -17.89
N GLY A 36 -3.67 1.01 -18.28
CA GLY A 36 -4.81 0.88 -19.21
C GLY A 36 -6.06 0.24 -18.60
N TYR A 37 -6.11 0.08 -17.27
CA TYR A 37 -7.25 -0.49 -16.56
C TYR A 37 -8.29 0.59 -16.21
N VAL A 38 -9.36 0.65 -17.01
CA VAL A 38 -10.47 1.59 -16.84
C VAL A 38 -11.70 0.87 -16.31
N ILE A 39 -12.28 1.39 -15.22
CA ILE A 39 -13.52 0.87 -14.64
C ILE A 39 -14.68 1.63 -15.27
N ALA A 40 -15.55 0.93 -16.01
CA ALA A 40 -16.81 1.48 -16.51
C ALA A 40 -17.89 1.45 -15.41
N ARG A 41 -18.72 2.49 -15.37
CA ARG A 41 -19.79 2.73 -14.39
C ARG A 41 -21.12 2.17 -14.84
#